data_AF-A0AA38PQP9-F1
#
_entry.id   AF-A0AA38PQP9-F1
#
_cell.length_a   1.000
_cell.length_b   1.000
_cell.length_c   1.000
_cell.angle_alpha   90.00
_cell.angle_beta   90.00
_cell.angle_gamma   90.00
#
_symmetry.space_group_name_H-M   'P 1'
#
loop_
_entity.id
_entity.type
_entity.pdbx_description
1 polymer ?
#
loop_
_entity_poly.entity_id
_entity_poly.type
_entity_poly.pdbx_seq_one_letter_code
_entity_poly.pdbx_strand_id
1 'polypeptide(L)'
;MAKTTTLAILGAWVLVFIGNVFGEIVEYNHDPSDTQKPFAAHVADPPSLEILPLIVSGPSKNRVDLVFFSDGYLLKEKAKFIQDALRLAEDVSGNQTFNTVKPLLNFWAAFTASEESGVGTGGKPKKTPYGLYRNGTELRAVYYAYPEVADAACTSMAEQCDFPILLGNDPLYGGLGGRFTVITSSLLNGPQILRHELGHSIIPVGEEYDGGFAYFGVNAYHNSSEPVPWAHWLTDNKKIDRPQSETSLAINSSPPSPPRIERNVMPMQIYPWTLLNTTSSYTSTFISSGSFPRYLVRFSLSGLPEESDLRVELDGNDLGWKPKVGLGVDRWHYDIKLGQGWEDDTIEYEGSGGLTGGQHELSFELLNKDREGEAQLCSAEVLEFGSEKEFISTPGYYGVFPTYSDANKTSYRPTNENCLMRIVTTPDFCSVCLEGLWHALLSRVRLIDDLVVSTTEGSGVVGMASSQPKTIIAAKLVPLAQFRSDVELTQLKALAAETESYTIAWFKNGVAIPEYENLTKIEVVDSATYAIDVRFHTPEVRLDQEGHLRDRREVVV
;
A
#
# COMPACT_ATOMS: atom_id res chain seq x y z
N MET A 1 2.20 47.16 -52.96
CA MET A 1 2.75 46.08 -53.82
C MET A 1 3.34 45.04 -52.87
N ALA A 2 2.59 43.98 -52.54
CA ALA A 2 2.69 42.64 -53.17
C ALA A 2 4.01 41.93 -52.76
N LYS A 3 4.06 40.73 -52.17
CA LYS A 3 3.11 39.62 -51.99
C LYS A 3 3.58 38.71 -50.82
N THR A 4 2.61 38.27 -50.04
CA THR A 4 2.32 36.90 -49.55
C THR A 4 3.41 35.82 -49.65
N THR A 5 3.62 35.05 -48.57
CA THR A 5 3.50 33.58 -48.60
C THR A 5 3.11 33.05 -47.22
N THR A 6 2.00 32.33 -47.17
CA THR A 6 1.48 31.53 -46.06
C THR A 6 2.15 30.16 -46.08
N LEU A 7 2.50 29.60 -44.92
CA LEU A 7 2.58 28.15 -44.75
C LEU A 7 2.08 27.76 -43.35
N ALA A 8 0.88 27.20 -43.31
CA ALA A 8 0.42 26.34 -42.22
C ALA A 8 0.83 24.91 -42.59
N ILE A 9 1.22 24.08 -41.61
CA ILE A 9 0.97 22.62 -41.60
C ILE A 9 1.45 21.97 -40.29
N LEU A 10 0.48 21.24 -39.71
CA LEU A 10 0.48 20.06 -38.85
C LEU A 10 1.23 20.03 -37.50
N GLY A 11 0.42 19.72 -36.47
CA GLY A 11 0.84 19.29 -35.16
C GLY A 11 1.50 17.91 -35.17
N ALA A 12 2.39 17.74 -34.18
CA ALA A 12 2.96 16.46 -33.79
C ALA A 12 2.60 16.22 -32.33
N TRP A 13 2.04 15.04 -32.11
CA TRP A 13 1.79 14.42 -30.81
C TRP A 13 3.07 14.36 -30.00
N VAL A 14 3.06 14.93 -28.80
CA VAL A 14 4.12 14.69 -27.81
C VAL A 14 3.71 13.45 -27.02
N LEU A 15 4.40 12.33 -27.29
CA LEU A 15 4.49 11.22 -26.35
C LEU A 15 5.09 11.75 -25.04
N VAL A 16 4.32 11.71 -23.97
CA VAL A 16 4.84 11.92 -22.62
C VAL A 16 5.51 10.62 -22.20
N PHE A 17 6.84 10.60 -22.27
CA PHE A 17 7.65 9.59 -21.59
C PHE A 17 7.64 9.90 -20.08
N ILE A 18 7.35 8.88 -19.30
CA ILE A 18 7.38 8.83 -17.84
C ILE A 18 8.78 9.25 -17.36
N GLY A 19 8.84 10.34 -16.61
CA GLY A 19 10.08 10.89 -16.07
C GLY A 19 10.07 10.91 -14.54
N ASN A 20 10.89 10.05 -13.97
CA ASN A 20 11.66 10.19 -12.72
C ASN A 20 11.10 11.10 -11.60
N VAL A 21 10.65 10.44 -10.54
CA VAL A 21 10.49 11.03 -9.19
C VAL A 21 11.85 10.93 -8.49
N PHE A 22 12.59 12.04 -8.42
CA PHE A 22 13.77 12.18 -7.55
C PHE A 22 13.46 13.17 -6.43
N GLY A 23 13.78 12.75 -5.21
CA GLY A 23 13.84 13.60 -4.02
C GLY A 23 15.03 14.57 -4.07
N GLU A 24 14.87 15.66 -3.33
CA GLU A 24 15.86 16.67 -2.90
C GLU A 24 17.02 17.03 -3.85
N ILE A 25 16.94 18.26 -4.38
CA ILE A 25 18.05 18.94 -5.04
C ILE A 25 19.13 19.25 -3.99
N VAL A 26 20.23 18.50 -4.03
CA VAL A 26 21.53 18.98 -3.55
C VAL A 26 22.09 19.91 -4.61
N GLU A 27 22.20 21.21 -4.32
CA GLU A 27 22.86 22.19 -5.20
C GLU A 27 24.35 21.82 -5.38
N TYR A 28 24.68 21.18 -6.51
CA TYR A 28 26.05 20.98 -6.96
C TYR A 28 26.35 22.03 -8.03
N ASN A 29 27.04 23.10 -7.66
CA ASN A 29 27.54 24.10 -8.61
C ASN A 29 28.58 23.44 -9.54
N HIS A 30 28.21 23.14 -10.78
CA HIS A 30 29.10 22.60 -11.79
C HIS A 30 29.49 23.68 -12.82
N ASP A 31 30.80 23.90 -12.96
CA ASP A 31 31.44 24.76 -13.94
C ASP A 31 31.21 24.19 -15.36
N PRO A 32 30.64 24.97 -16.32
CA PRO A 32 30.26 24.48 -17.63
C PRO A 32 31.42 24.24 -18.61
N SER A 33 32.67 24.13 -18.14
CA SER A 33 33.85 23.93 -19.00
C SER A 33 34.48 22.53 -18.94
N ASP A 34 33.96 21.58 -18.16
CA ASP A 34 34.52 20.22 -18.13
C ASP A 34 33.88 19.30 -19.20
N THR A 35 34.66 18.92 -20.20
CA THR A 35 34.22 18.16 -21.38
C THR A 35 34.46 16.67 -21.18
N GLN A 36 33.35 15.92 -21.04
CA GLN A 36 33.13 14.51 -21.38
C GLN A 36 34.33 13.53 -21.26
N LYS A 37 34.33 12.77 -20.16
CA LYS A 37 34.53 11.31 -20.21
C LYS A 37 33.20 10.63 -19.90
N PRO A 38 32.76 9.62 -20.68
CA PRO A 38 31.64 8.82 -20.27
C PRO A 38 32.04 8.08 -18.99
N PHE A 39 31.42 8.43 -17.86
CA PHE A 39 31.40 7.57 -16.69
C PHE A 39 30.72 6.28 -17.12
N ALA A 40 31.49 5.23 -17.38
CA ALA A 40 30.93 3.88 -17.35
C ALA A 40 30.38 3.70 -15.94
N ALA A 41 29.06 3.61 -15.80
CA ALA A 41 28.44 3.26 -14.53
C ALA A 41 29.07 1.94 -14.09
N HIS A 42 29.83 1.97 -12.99
CA HIS A 42 30.38 0.77 -12.41
C HIS A 42 29.18 -0.04 -11.91
N VAL A 43 28.80 -1.09 -12.62
CA VAL A 43 27.77 -2.03 -12.14
C VAL A 43 28.37 -2.69 -10.91
N ALA A 44 27.80 -2.43 -9.74
CA ALA A 44 28.23 -3.09 -8.52
C ALA A 44 28.02 -4.61 -8.65
N ASP A 45 28.97 -5.40 -8.15
CA ASP A 45 28.78 -6.85 -8.10
C ASP A 45 27.71 -7.19 -7.06
N PRO A 46 26.76 -8.10 -7.37
CA PRO A 46 25.77 -8.52 -6.40
C PRO A 46 26.44 -9.24 -5.23
N PRO A 47 25.92 -9.08 -3.99
CA PRO A 47 26.38 -9.92 -2.88
C PRO A 47 26.03 -11.39 -3.14
N SER A 48 26.75 -12.30 -2.47
CA SER A 48 26.40 -13.72 -2.51
C SER A 48 25.06 -13.95 -1.80
N LEU A 49 24.03 -14.32 -2.55
CA LEU A 49 22.69 -14.57 -2.03
C LEU A 49 22.45 -16.06 -1.76
N GLU A 50 21.93 -16.37 -0.58
CA GLU A 50 21.24 -17.63 -0.34
C GLU A 50 19.73 -17.41 -0.40
N ILE A 51 19.10 -17.94 -1.45
CA ILE A 51 17.69 -17.71 -1.76
C ILE A 51 16.83 -18.87 -1.25
N LEU A 52 15.78 -18.54 -0.50
CA LEU A 52 14.86 -19.50 0.11
C LEU A 52 13.41 -19.09 -0.16
N PRO A 53 12.52 -20.02 -0.55
CA PRO A 53 11.09 -19.73 -0.65
C PRO A 53 10.50 -19.53 0.74
N LEU A 54 9.63 -18.52 0.88
CA LEU A 54 8.82 -18.32 2.08
C LEU A 54 7.37 -18.74 1.81
N ILE A 55 6.74 -18.14 0.80
CA ILE A 55 5.37 -18.42 0.37
C ILE A 55 5.34 -18.39 -1.16
N VAL A 56 5.02 -19.51 -1.82
CA VAL A 56 5.03 -19.61 -3.28
C VAL A 56 3.65 -20.05 -3.78
N SER A 57 3.02 -19.22 -4.59
CA SER A 57 1.67 -19.45 -5.16
C SER A 57 1.71 -19.87 -6.64
N GLY A 58 2.88 -19.76 -7.29
CA GLY A 58 3.06 -20.12 -8.68
C GLY A 58 4.47 -19.80 -9.19
N PRO A 59 4.73 -20.04 -10.49
CA PRO A 59 6.04 -19.73 -11.07
C PRO A 59 6.25 -18.22 -11.21
N SER A 60 7.45 -17.74 -10.91
CA SER A 60 7.86 -16.33 -11.00
C SER A 60 7.54 -15.64 -12.33
N LYS A 61 7.63 -16.38 -13.44
CA LYS A 61 7.22 -15.88 -14.77
C LYS A 61 5.77 -15.34 -14.85
N ASN A 62 4.92 -15.69 -13.89
CA ASN A 62 3.52 -15.28 -13.84
C ASN A 62 3.05 -14.98 -12.40
N ARG A 63 3.95 -14.52 -11.54
CA ARG A 63 3.63 -14.03 -10.19
C ARG A 63 4.44 -12.77 -9.94
N VAL A 64 3.99 -11.95 -9.02
CA VAL A 64 4.79 -10.84 -8.52
C VAL A 64 5.66 -11.35 -7.37
N ASP A 65 6.98 -11.28 -7.52
CA ASP A 65 7.94 -11.75 -6.53
C ASP A 65 8.38 -10.61 -5.58
N LEU A 66 7.96 -10.72 -4.31
CA LEU A 66 8.38 -9.88 -3.19
C LEU A 66 9.57 -10.53 -2.49
N VAL A 67 10.73 -9.87 -2.45
CA VAL A 67 11.97 -10.50 -1.97
C VAL A 67 12.55 -9.73 -0.78
N PHE A 68 12.60 -10.37 0.39
CA PHE A 68 13.29 -9.85 1.56
C PHE A 68 14.79 -10.06 1.42
N PHE A 69 15.56 -8.99 1.38
CA PHE A 69 17.02 -9.00 1.42
C PHE A 69 17.50 -8.66 2.84
N SER A 70 18.39 -9.48 3.39
CA SER A 70 18.86 -9.30 4.78
C SER A 70 19.89 -8.18 4.91
N ASP A 71 19.67 -7.24 5.85
CA ASP A 71 20.66 -6.24 6.24
C ASP A 71 20.85 -6.19 7.78
N GLY A 72 22.10 -6.14 8.24
CA GLY A 72 22.42 -6.14 9.67
C GLY A 72 22.25 -7.51 10.36
N TYR A 73 22.12 -8.60 9.61
CA TYR A 73 22.09 -9.96 10.15
C TYR A 73 23.44 -10.63 9.93
N LEU A 74 24.11 -11.02 11.02
CA LEU A 74 25.35 -11.80 10.94
C LEU A 74 25.06 -13.22 10.41
N LEU A 75 26.11 -13.94 9.98
CA LEU A 75 25.99 -15.34 9.55
C LEU A 75 25.28 -16.23 10.60
N LYS A 76 25.59 -16.04 11.89
CA LYS A 76 24.95 -16.76 13.01
C LYS A 76 23.49 -16.36 13.25
N GLU A 77 23.05 -15.24 12.68
CA GLU A 77 21.69 -14.69 12.81
C GLU A 77 20.81 -15.04 11.59
N LYS A 78 21.31 -15.86 10.65
CA LYS A 78 20.55 -16.30 9.48
C LYS A 78 19.18 -16.88 9.86
N ALA A 79 19.12 -17.74 10.88
CA ALA A 79 17.85 -18.31 11.32
C ALA A 79 16.87 -17.24 11.82
N LYS A 80 17.38 -16.19 12.48
CA LYS A 80 16.58 -15.03 12.91
C LYS A 80 16.03 -14.28 11.69
N PHE A 81 16.88 -13.99 10.69
CA PHE A 81 16.44 -13.34 9.44
C PHE A 81 15.31 -14.10 8.76
N ILE A 82 15.44 -15.43 8.61
CA ILE A 82 14.39 -16.24 7.96
C ILE A 82 13.09 -16.21 8.77
N GLN A 83 13.17 -16.24 10.11
CA GLN A 83 11.99 -16.12 10.97
C GLN A 83 11.32 -14.74 10.84
N ASP A 84 12.10 -13.66 10.82
CA ASP A 84 11.59 -12.30 10.65
C ASP A 84 10.95 -12.10 9.27
N ALA A 85 11.61 -12.54 8.21
CA ALA A 85 11.09 -12.46 6.85
C ALA A 85 9.84 -13.31 6.66
N LEU A 86 9.80 -14.53 7.20
CA LEU A 86 8.62 -15.40 7.14
C LEU A 86 7.44 -14.78 7.90
N ARG A 87 7.66 -14.30 9.12
CA ARG A 87 6.63 -13.62 9.91
C ARG A 87 6.05 -12.43 9.15
N LEU A 88 6.90 -11.57 8.60
CA LEU A 88 6.45 -10.43 7.81
C LEU A 88 5.69 -10.85 6.54
N ALA A 89 6.13 -11.90 5.85
CA ALA A 89 5.43 -12.45 4.69
C ALA A 89 4.06 -13.03 5.06
N GLU A 90 3.95 -13.73 6.19
CA GLU A 90 2.70 -14.29 6.72
C GLU A 90 1.75 -13.19 7.17
N ASP A 91 2.25 -12.18 7.90
CA ASP A 91 1.46 -11.02 8.33
C ASP A 91 0.90 -10.25 7.12
N VAL A 92 1.74 -9.95 6.12
CA VAL A 92 1.28 -9.27 4.89
C VAL A 92 0.29 -10.16 4.15
N SER A 93 0.67 -11.38 3.76
CA SER A 93 -0.17 -12.23 2.91
C SER A 93 -1.45 -12.73 3.61
N GLY A 94 -1.48 -12.72 4.95
CA GLY A 94 -2.63 -13.12 5.75
C GLY A 94 -3.62 -11.98 6.02
N ASN A 95 -3.18 -10.71 5.97
CA ASN A 95 -4.04 -9.57 6.29
C ASN A 95 -5.07 -9.30 5.17
N GLN A 96 -6.15 -8.60 5.51
CA GLN A 96 -7.21 -8.29 4.57
C GLN A 96 -6.73 -7.59 3.29
N THR A 97 -5.69 -6.73 3.37
CA THR A 97 -5.15 -6.03 2.20
C THR A 97 -4.57 -6.95 1.13
N PHE A 98 -3.73 -7.92 1.51
CA PHE A 98 -3.01 -8.76 0.54
C PHE A 98 -3.55 -10.20 0.46
N ASN A 99 -4.45 -10.62 1.35
CA ASN A 99 -4.97 -11.98 1.35
C ASN A 99 -5.75 -12.31 0.08
N THR A 100 -6.62 -11.40 -0.39
CA THR A 100 -7.42 -11.65 -1.60
C THR A 100 -6.57 -11.75 -2.85
N VAL A 101 -5.48 -10.98 -2.93
CA VAL A 101 -4.51 -11.01 -4.03
C VAL A 101 -3.37 -12.02 -3.84
N LYS A 102 -3.31 -12.73 -2.71
CA LYS A 102 -2.22 -13.67 -2.38
C LYS A 102 -1.88 -14.67 -3.49
N PRO A 103 -2.85 -15.24 -4.24
CA PRO A 103 -2.54 -16.13 -5.37
C PRO A 103 -1.75 -15.48 -6.51
N LEU A 104 -1.61 -14.16 -6.55
CA LEU A 104 -0.81 -13.40 -7.52
C LEU A 104 0.64 -13.17 -7.06
N LEU A 105 0.97 -13.53 -5.81
CA LEU A 105 2.20 -13.13 -5.15
C LEU A 105 3.06 -14.34 -4.77
N ASN A 106 4.37 -14.12 -4.81
CA ASN A 106 5.37 -14.98 -4.20
C ASN A 106 6.20 -14.17 -3.21
N PHE A 107 6.68 -14.82 -2.15
CA PHE A 107 7.55 -14.26 -1.13
C PHE A 107 8.82 -15.10 -1.01
N TRP A 108 9.96 -14.42 -1.07
CA TRP A 108 11.29 -15.03 -0.98
C TRP A 108 12.15 -14.35 0.07
N ALA A 109 13.09 -15.11 0.63
CA ALA A 109 14.18 -14.58 1.44
C ALA A 109 15.50 -14.73 0.68
N ALA A 110 16.27 -13.65 0.61
CA ALA A 110 17.61 -13.60 0.04
C ALA A 110 18.60 -13.19 1.14
N PHE A 111 19.29 -14.18 1.69
CA PHE A 111 20.22 -13.96 2.80
C PHE A 111 21.63 -13.64 2.30
N THR A 112 22.19 -12.57 2.86
CA THR A 112 23.61 -12.18 2.80
C THR A 112 24.08 -11.87 4.22
N ALA A 113 25.16 -12.50 4.67
CA ALA A 113 25.72 -12.21 5.98
C ALA A 113 26.32 -10.78 6.04
N SER A 114 25.94 -10.02 7.05
CA SER A 114 26.56 -8.73 7.39
C SER A 114 27.84 -8.93 8.22
N GLU A 115 28.77 -7.97 8.15
CA GLU A 115 29.93 -7.94 9.05
C GLU A 115 29.56 -7.42 10.45
N GLU A 116 28.60 -6.49 10.51
CA GLU A 116 28.09 -5.90 11.75
C GLU A 116 26.59 -6.18 11.91
N SER A 117 26.14 -6.29 13.17
CA SER A 117 24.73 -6.55 13.48
C SER A 117 23.93 -5.25 13.68
N GLY A 118 22.69 -5.25 13.20
CA GLY A 118 21.73 -4.14 13.27
C GLY A 118 21.99 -3.01 12.28
N VAL A 119 21.21 -1.94 12.39
CA VAL A 119 21.32 -0.75 11.52
C VAL A 119 22.21 0.32 12.14
N GLY A 120 22.72 1.22 11.31
CA GLY A 120 23.50 2.39 11.70
C GLY A 120 22.66 3.53 12.28
N THR A 121 23.30 4.48 12.97
CA THR A 121 22.66 5.68 13.55
C THR A 121 23.57 6.89 13.41
N GLY A 122 23.02 8.10 13.55
CA GLY A 122 23.82 9.33 13.45
C GLY A 122 24.36 9.59 12.04
N GLY A 123 23.63 9.16 11.00
CA GLY A 123 24.03 9.31 9.60
C GLY A 123 25.15 8.36 9.16
N LYS A 124 25.48 7.36 9.99
CA LYS A 124 26.61 6.46 9.75
C LYS A 124 26.10 5.03 9.58
N PRO A 125 26.11 4.47 8.36
CA PRO A 125 25.81 3.06 8.16
C PRO A 125 26.87 2.18 8.84
N LYS A 126 26.42 1.02 9.30
CA LYS A 126 27.30 -0.09 9.70
C LYS A 126 27.80 -0.81 8.46
N LYS A 127 28.78 -1.71 8.63
CA LYS A 127 29.24 -2.62 7.58
C LYS A 127 28.23 -3.75 7.33
N THR A 128 27.18 -3.39 6.61
CA THR A 128 26.10 -4.28 6.19
C THR A 128 25.97 -4.23 4.66
N PRO A 129 25.36 -5.25 4.01
CA PRO A 129 25.30 -5.35 2.55
C PRO A 129 24.73 -4.12 1.84
N TYR A 130 23.70 -3.50 2.42
CA TYR A 130 22.97 -2.36 1.84
C TYR A 130 23.14 -1.07 2.67
N GLY A 131 23.85 -1.16 3.80
CA GLY A 131 24.23 -0.04 4.63
C GLY A 131 23.02 0.68 5.21
N LEU A 132 22.10 -0.05 5.88
CA LEU A 132 20.92 0.59 6.47
C LEU A 132 21.26 1.47 7.68
N TYR A 133 20.67 2.67 7.77
CA TYR A 133 20.95 3.61 8.86
C TYR A 133 19.84 4.64 9.13
N ARG A 134 19.88 5.26 10.32
CA ARG A 134 19.10 6.45 10.69
C ARG A 134 19.99 7.70 10.73
N ASN A 135 19.44 8.86 10.35
CA ASN A 135 20.16 10.14 10.43
C ASN A 135 20.48 10.56 11.87
N GLY A 136 19.57 10.29 12.81
CA GLY A 136 19.79 10.52 14.23
C GLY A 136 19.34 9.31 15.05
N THR A 137 18.73 9.60 16.20
CA THR A 137 18.16 8.58 17.10
C THR A 137 16.66 8.40 16.89
N GLU A 138 16.08 9.21 16.02
CA GLU A 138 14.65 9.29 15.83
C GLU A 138 14.12 8.05 15.13
N LEU A 139 13.03 7.49 15.66
CA LEU A 139 12.32 6.39 15.03
C LEU A 139 11.47 6.88 13.84
N ARG A 140 12.16 7.32 12.80
CA ARG A 140 11.62 7.85 11.54
C ARG A 140 11.92 6.90 10.38
N ALA A 141 12.74 7.36 9.43
CA ALA A 141 13.08 6.64 8.22
C ALA A 141 14.38 5.86 8.43
N VAL A 142 14.46 4.69 7.81
CA VAL A 142 15.70 3.93 7.68
C VAL A 142 16.15 4.05 6.23
N TYR A 143 17.29 4.69 6.04
CA TYR A 143 17.90 4.93 4.73
C TYR A 143 18.86 3.79 4.37
N TYR A 144 19.20 3.65 3.09
CA TYR A 144 20.22 2.74 2.57
C TYR A 144 21.37 3.53 1.95
N ALA A 145 22.60 3.07 2.16
CA ALA A 145 23.79 3.73 1.64
C ALA A 145 24.24 3.16 0.28
N TYR A 146 23.83 1.94 -0.07
CA TYR A 146 24.34 1.20 -1.24
C TYR A 146 23.21 0.73 -2.18
N PRO A 147 22.43 1.65 -2.77
CA PRO A 147 21.32 1.30 -3.68
C PRO A 147 21.76 0.48 -4.90
N GLU A 148 22.96 0.74 -5.43
CA GLU A 148 23.52 0.01 -6.56
C GLU A 148 23.75 -1.48 -6.23
N VAL A 149 24.11 -1.80 -4.99
CA VAL A 149 24.28 -3.18 -4.51
C VAL A 149 22.93 -3.86 -4.36
N ALA A 150 21.91 -3.13 -3.89
CA ALA A 150 20.54 -3.64 -3.80
C ALA A 150 19.93 -3.92 -5.18
N ASP A 151 20.13 -3.04 -6.16
CA ASP A 151 19.69 -3.27 -7.55
C ASP A 151 20.44 -4.44 -8.19
N ALA A 152 21.75 -4.54 -7.98
CA ALA A 152 22.54 -5.69 -8.46
C ALA A 152 22.03 -7.01 -7.85
N ALA A 153 21.73 -7.03 -6.55
CA ALA A 153 21.18 -8.19 -5.85
C ALA A 153 19.85 -8.63 -6.47
N CYS A 154 18.90 -7.71 -6.64
CA CYS A 154 17.61 -8.01 -7.26
C CYS A 154 17.77 -8.49 -8.72
N THR A 155 18.61 -7.80 -9.50
CA THR A 155 18.90 -8.17 -10.91
C THR A 155 19.52 -9.57 -11.02
N SER A 156 20.36 -9.97 -10.06
CA SER A 156 20.99 -11.30 -10.05
C SER A 156 19.99 -12.45 -9.91
N MET A 157 18.77 -12.17 -9.45
CA MET A 157 17.67 -13.12 -9.33
C MET A 157 16.82 -13.24 -10.61
N ALA A 158 17.18 -12.52 -11.68
CA ALA A 158 16.48 -12.51 -12.97
C ALA A 158 14.97 -12.22 -12.80
N GLU A 159 14.10 -13.12 -13.22
CA GLU A 159 12.64 -12.97 -13.14
C GLU A 159 12.08 -13.13 -11.72
N GLN A 160 12.90 -13.54 -10.73
CA GLN A 160 12.46 -13.83 -9.37
C GLN A 160 12.58 -12.63 -8.40
N CYS A 161 12.54 -11.39 -8.92
CA CYS A 161 12.56 -10.18 -8.09
C CYS A 161 11.85 -9.01 -8.79
N ASP A 162 10.60 -8.74 -8.39
CA ASP A 162 9.86 -7.55 -8.83
C ASP A 162 10.02 -6.40 -7.83
N PHE A 163 9.80 -6.68 -6.55
CA PHE A 163 9.84 -5.69 -5.48
C PHE A 163 10.84 -6.11 -4.39
N PRO A 164 12.05 -5.51 -4.40
CA PRO A 164 13.05 -5.76 -3.38
C PRO A 164 12.70 -5.05 -2.06
N ILE A 165 12.77 -5.83 -0.99
CA ILE A 165 12.43 -5.45 0.37
C ILE A 165 13.71 -5.53 1.22
N LEU A 166 14.31 -4.40 1.60
CA LEU A 166 15.50 -4.37 2.46
C LEU A 166 15.07 -4.49 3.93
N LEU A 167 15.32 -5.65 4.54
CA LEU A 167 14.94 -5.95 5.91
C LEU A 167 16.12 -5.72 6.87
N GLY A 168 16.02 -4.66 7.68
CA GLY A 168 17.01 -4.34 8.71
C GLY A 168 16.80 -5.13 10.01
N ASN A 169 17.89 -5.66 10.57
CA ASN A 169 17.92 -6.33 11.89
C ASN A 169 17.77 -5.33 13.06
N ASP A 170 16.60 -4.72 13.17
CA ASP A 170 16.29 -3.74 14.22
C ASP A 170 14.86 -4.00 14.74
N PRO A 171 14.63 -4.05 16.07
CA PRO A 171 13.31 -4.29 16.62
C PRO A 171 12.42 -3.04 16.68
N LEU A 172 12.89 -1.87 16.25
CA LEU A 172 12.21 -0.58 16.38
C LEU A 172 11.73 -0.04 15.04
N TYR A 173 10.76 0.86 15.09
CA TYR A 173 10.11 1.52 13.96
C TYR A 173 11.13 2.06 12.96
N GLY A 174 10.83 1.83 11.69
CA GLY A 174 11.63 2.30 10.60
C GLY A 174 11.11 1.75 9.29
N GLY A 175 10.98 2.64 8.31
CA GLY A 175 10.74 2.25 6.93
C GLY A 175 11.02 3.39 5.97
N LEU A 176 11.03 3.05 4.69
CA LEU A 176 11.15 4.00 3.60
C LEU A 176 10.61 3.37 2.33
N GLY A 177 9.66 4.04 1.69
CA GLY A 177 9.14 3.68 0.38
C GLY A 177 10.03 4.14 -0.78
N GLY A 178 9.78 3.61 -1.96
CA GLY A 178 10.49 3.97 -3.20
C GLY A 178 10.90 2.74 -4.02
N ARG A 179 12.02 2.86 -4.75
CA ARG A 179 12.58 1.77 -5.57
C ARG A 179 12.83 0.50 -4.75
N PHE A 180 13.28 0.67 -3.52
CA PHE A 180 13.45 -0.38 -2.52
C PHE A 180 12.51 -0.07 -1.36
N THR A 181 11.73 -1.06 -0.95
CA THR A 181 10.94 -0.99 0.28
C THR A 181 11.89 -1.28 1.45
N VAL A 182 12.09 -0.34 2.36
CA VAL A 182 12.93 -0.54 3.55
C VAL A 182 12.04 -0.72 4.76
N ILE A 183 12.35 -1.68 5.62
CA ILE A 183 11.61 -1.97 6.84
C ILE A 183 12.56 -2.56 7.87
N THR A 184 12.19 -2.44 9.13
CA THR A 184 12.86 -3.13 10.24
C THR A 184 12.10 -4.39 10.66
N SER A 185 12.77 -5.23 11.45
CA SER A 185 12.16 -6.41 12.07
C SER A 185 11.22 -6.12 13.25
N SER A 186 10.80 -4.86 13.47
CA SER A 186 9.86 -4.50 14.55
C SER A 186 8.64 -5.43 14.57
N LEU A 187 8.30 -5.93 15.76
CA LEU A 187 7.19 -6.86 15.93
C LEU A 187 5.84 -6.17 15.72
N LEU A 188 5.68 -4.93 16.20
CA LEU A 188 4.42 -4.20 16.12
C LEU A 188 4.34 -3.37 14.84
N ASN A 189 5.39 -2.61 14.53
CA ASN A 189 5.35 -1.65 13.44
C ASN A 189 5.79 -2.25 12.10
N GLY A 190 6.68 -3.25 12.11
CA GLY A 190 7.22 -3.87 10.89
C GLY A 190 6.11 -4.30 9.91
N PRO A 191 5.11 -5.08 10.34
CA PRO A 191 3.99 -5.49 9.47
C PRO A 191 3.14 -4.32 8.95
N GLN A 192 2.92 -3.29 9.76
CA GLN A 192 2.12 -2.12 9.39
C GLN A 192 2.83 -1.26 8.35
N ILE A 193 4.09 -0.92 8.62
CA ILE A 193 4.96 -0.17 7.72
C ILE A 193 5.16 -0.94 6.42
N LEU A 194 5.47 -2.24 6.48
CA LEU A 194 5.67 -3.04 5.26
C LEU A 194 4.47 -2.98 4.31
N ARG A 195 3.25 -3.08 4.83
CA ARG A 195 2.03 -2.96 3.99
C ARG A 195 1.86 -1.56 3.41
N HIS A 196 2.15 -0.51 4.19
CA HIS A 196 2.08 0.87 3.74
C HIS A 196 3.09 1.13 2.61
N GLU A 197 4.35 0.77 2.83
CA GLU A 197 5.43 0.98 1.85
C GLU A 197 5.25 0.12 0.60
N LEU A 198 4.76 -1.11 0.73
CA LEU A 198 4.38 -1.93 -0.43
C LEU A 198 3.19 -1.32 -1.20
N GLY A 199 2.30 -0.58 -0.52
CA GLY A 199 1.26 0.22 -1.17
C GLY A 199 1.85 1.19 -2.18
N HIS A 200 2.85 1.98 -1.77
CA HIS A 200 3.56 2.90 -2.67
C HIS A 200 4.44 2.20 -3.70
N SER A 201 5.08 1.08 -3.34
CA SER A 201 5.95 0.36 -4.27
C SER A 201 5.16 -0.33 -5.38
N ILE A 202 4.01 -0.94 -5.07
CA ILE A 202 3.23 -1.73 -6.02
C ILE A 202 2.22 -0.85 -6.78
N ILE A 203 1.55 0.05 -6.08
CA ILE A 203 0.44 0.85 -6.62
C ILE A 203 0.96 2.26 -6.91
N PRO A 204 0.64 2.86 -8.06
CA PRO A 204 0.97 4.26 -8.34
C PRO A 204 0.07 5.21 -7.55
N VAL A 205 0.21 5.23 -6.22
CA VAL A 205 -0.55 6.07 -5.26
C VAL A 205 0.37 6.94 -4.43
N GLY A 206 -0.13 8.13 -4.07
CA GLY A 206 0.48 9.02 -3.11
C GLY A 206 -0.05 8.80 -1.68
N GLU A 207 0.32 9.72 -0.82
CA GLU A 207 -0.08 9.77 0.59
C GLU A 207 -1.57 10.09 0.75
N GLU A 208 -2.16 9.60 1.84
CA GLU A 208 -3.46 10.09 2.31
C GLU A 208 -3.35 10.85 3.64
N TYR A 209 -2.23 10.73 4.37
CA TYR A 209 -1.98 11.49 5.59
C TYR A 209 -1.58 12.95 5.31
N ASP A 210 -1.77 13.81 6.29
CA ASP A 210 -1.43 15.23 6.16
C ASP A 210 0.07 15.47 6.35
N GLY A 211 0.65 16.50 5.75
CA GLY A 211 2.08 16.85 5.87
C GLY A 211 3.00 16.00 5.02
N GLY A 212 2.44 15.17 4.13
CA GLY A 212 3.20 14.55 3.05
C GLY A 212 3.55 15.55 1.96
N PHE A 213 4.37 15.12 1.01
CA PHE A 213 4.78 15.92 -0.15
C PHE A 213 4.19 15.38 -1.48
N ALA A 214 3.62 14.17 -1.47
CA ALA A 214 3.27 13.43 -2.67
C ALA A 214 1.80 12.96 -2.65
N TYR A 215 0.93 13.68 -3.35
CA TYR A 215 -0.49 13.36 -3.48
C TYR A 215 -0.83 13.13 -4.95
N PHE A 216 -0.89 11.88 -5.39
CA PHE A 216 -1.17 11.50 -6.78
C PHE A 216 -1.83 10.12 -6.85
N GLY A 217 -2.26 9.72 -8.05
CA GLY A 217 -2.78 8.38 -8.28
C GLY A 217 -4.27 8.24 -7.98
N VAL A 218 -4.72 6.99 -7.85
CA VAL A 218 -6.14 6.64 -7.74
C VAL A 218 -6.80 7.14 -6.45
N ASN A 219 -6.01 7.43 -5.42
CA ASN A 219 -6.45 7.88 -4.10
C ASN A 219 -6.31 9.39 -3.87
N ALA A 220 -5.92 10.17 -4.90
CA ALA A 220 -5.73 11.61 -4.79
C ALA A 220 -6.56 12.40 -5.81
N TYR A 221 -7.13 13.52 -5.38
CA TYR A 221 -7.91 14.44 -6.21
C TYR A 221 -7.51 15.89 -5.91
N HIS A 222 -7.43 16.73 -6.94
CA HIS A 222 -6.84 18.08 -6.81
C HIS A 222 -7.77 19.21 -7.26
N ASN A 223 -8.63 18.93 -8.23
CA ASN A 223 -9.39 19.96 -8.92
C ASN A 223 -10.88 19.62 -8.92
N SER A 224 -11.68 20.36 -8.15
CA SER A 224 -13.13 20.14 -8.02
C SER A 224 -13.91 20.19 -9.35
N SER A 225 -13.31 20.69 -10.43
CA SER A 225 -13.89 20.71 -11.77
C SER A 225 -13.64 19.45 -12.60
N GLU A 226 -12.78 18.53 -12.14
CA GLU A 226 -12.48 17.27 -12.81
C GLU A 226 -13.35 16.12 -12.25
N PRO A 227 -13.50 15.00 -12.98
CA PRO A 227 -14.14 13.82 -12.40
C PRO A 227 -13.34 13.30 -11.20
N VAL A 228 -14.01 12.98 -10.10
CA VAL A 228 -13.37 12.32 -8.95
C VAL A 228 -12.85 10.94 -9.41
N PRO A 229 -11.55 10.61 -9.21
CA PRO A 229 -10.97 9.37 -9.71
C PRO A 229 -11.66 8.10 -9.20
N TRP A 230 -12.19 8.15 -7.97
CA TRP A 230 -12.93 7.06 -7.33
C TRP A 230 -14.45 7.23 -7.37
N ALA A 231 -15.00 7.91 -8.39
CA ALA A 231 -16.44 8.21 -8.48
C ALA A 231 -17.35 6.96 -8.34
N HIS A 232 -16.92 5.79 -8.81
CA HIS A 232 -17.63 4.52 -8.70
C HIS A 232 -17.62 3.87 -7.30
N TRP A 233 -16.81 4.41 -6.39
CA TRP A 233 -16.79 4.03 -4.98
C TRP A 233 -17.59 4.98 -4.09
N LEU A 234 -17.91 6.19 -4.56
CA LEU A 234 -18.66 7.19 -3.79
C LEU A 234 -19.94 6.60 -3.18
N THR A 235 -20.14 6.87 -1.89
CA THR A 235 -21.32 6.41 -1.16
C THR A 235 -22.54 7.21 -1.60
N ASP A 236 -23.63 6.52 -1.91
CA ASP A 236 -24.89 7.18 -2.22
C ASP A 236 -25.51 7.76 -0.93
N ASN A 237 -25.48 9.08 -0.80
CA ASN A 237 -26.04 9.81 0.34
C ASN A 237 -27.53 9.50 0.59
N LYS A 238 -28.27 8.95 -0.39
CA LYS A 238 -29.67 8.52 -0.20
C LYS A 238 -29.82 7.23 0.62
N LYS A 239 -28.74 6.47 0.84
CA LYS A 239 -28.75 5.21 1.61
C LYS A 239 -28.52 5.41 3.11
N ILE A 240 -27.94 6.54 3.52
CA ILE A 240 -27.59 6.79 4.93
C ILE A 240 -28.85 7.10 5.78
N ASP A 241 -29.92 7.61 5.18
CA ASP A 241 -31.19 7.93 5.86
C ASP A 241 -32.22 6.77 5.92
N ARG A 242 -31.87 5.53 5.56
CA ARG A 242 -32.83 4.39 5.56
C ARG A 242 -32.42 3.24 6.49
N PRO A 243 -33.33 2.74 7.36
CA PRO A 243 -33.13 1.48 8.08
C PRO A 243 -32.85 0.32 7.13
N GLN A 244 -31.97 -0.60 7.55
CA GLN A 244 -31.42 -1.73 6.78
C GLN A 244 -32.42 -2.74 6.18
N SER A 245 -33.73 -2.57 6.30
CA SER A 245 -34.70 -3.61 5.90
C SER A 245 -35.23 -3.51 4.46
N GLU A 246 -34.89 -2.50 3.66
CA GLU A 246 -35.45 -2.35 2.31
C GLU A 246 -34.43 -1.86 1.26
N THR A 247 -33.50 -2.74 0.89
CA THR A 247 -32.67 -2.55 -0.32
C THR A 247 -33.35 -3.18 -1.53
N SER A 248 -34.15 -2.39 -2.26
CA SER A 248 -34.53 -2.72 -3.64
C SER A 248 -34.12 -1.60 -4.61
N LEU A 249 -33.35 -2.03 -5.61
CA LEU A 249 -33.02 -1.40 -6.89
C LEU A 249 -33.87 -0.18 -7.26
N ALA A 250 -33.25 1.01 -7.26
CA ALA A 250 -33.76 2.17 -7.99
C ALA A 250 -32.59 2.96 -8.58
N ILE A 251 -32.25 2.63 -9.83
CA ILE A 251 -31.47 3.49 -10.72
C ILE A 251 -32.43 4.57 -11.20
N ASN A 252 -32.31 5.79 -10.67
CA ASN A 252 -33.00 6.94 -11.27
C ASN A 252 -32.02 8.09 -11.47
N SER A 253 -31.85 8.39 -12.76
CA SER A 253 -31.01 9.37 -13.43
C SER A 253 -31.39 10.81 -13.06
N SER A 254 -30.68 11.35 -12.07
CA SER A 254 -30.39 12.79 -12.00
C SER A 254 -28.90 12.95 -12.31
N PRO A 255 -28.45 14.04 -12.96
CA PRO A 255 -27.02 14.31 -13.07
C PRO A 255 -26.43 14.31 -11.66
N PRO A 256 -25.30 13.64 -11.41
CA PRO A 256 -24.73 13.60 -10.07
C PRO A 256 -24.42 15.04 -9.66
N SER A 257 -25.02 15.50 -8.56
CA SER A 257 -24.51 16.68 -7.86
C SER A 257 -23.02 16.46 -7.61
N PRO A 258 -22.15 17.49 -7.74
CA PRO A 258 -20.75 17.34 -7.41
C PRO A 258 -20.64 16.74 -6.00
N PRO A 259 -19.73 15.78 -5.77
CA PRO A 259 -19.61 15.15 -4.47
C PRO A 259 -19.33 16.22 -3.41
N ARG A 260 -19.98 16.09 -2.26
CA ARG A 260 -19.78 16.99 -1.13
C ARG A 260 -18.32 16.88 -0.68
N ILE A 261 -17.64 18.02 -0.56
CA ILE A 261 -16.36 18.10 0.14
C ILE A 261 -16.65 18.13 1.64
N GLU A 262 -16.10 17.16 2.36
CA GLU A 262 -16.26 17.05 3.80
C GLU A 262 -15.52 18.21 4.49
N ARG A 263 -16.15 18.83 5.49
CA ARG A 263 -15.65 20.07 6.09
C ARG A 263 -14.71 19.77 7.26
N ASN A 264 -13.40 19.89 7.05
CA ASN A 264 -12.38 19.90 8.11
C ASN A 264 -11.30 20.97 7.84
N VAL A 265 -10.46 21.21 8.85
CA VAL A 265 -9.23 22.00 8.78
C VAL A 265 -8.15 21.37 9.66
N MET A 266 -6.89 21.72 9.43
CA MET A 266 -5.75 21.32 10.26
C MET A 266 -5.04 22.58 10.79
N PRO A 267 -5.48 23.17 11.92
CA PRO A 267 -4.88 24.38 12.46
C PRO A 267 -3.41 24.23 12.89
N MET A 268 -2.98 23.01 13.19
CA MET A 268 -1.61 22.73 13.60
C MET A 268 -1.12 21.43 12.98
N GLN A 269 0.10 21.48 12.45
CA GLN A 269 0.91 20.31 12.14
C GLN A 269 2.37 20.63 12.36
N ILE A 270 3.05 19.78 13.13
CA ILE A 270 4.46 19.90 13.44
C ILE A 270 5.12 18.53 13.45
N TYR A 271 6.40 18.52 13.06
CA TYR A 271 7.27 17.35 13.07
C TYR A 271 8.52 17.67 13.90
N PRO A 272 8.41 17.71 15.24
CA PRO A 272 9.48 18.25 16.09
C PRO A 272 10.74 17.40 16.08
N TRP A 273 10.59 16.08 15.96
CA TRP A 273 11.69 15.11 16.00
C TRP A 273 12.67 15.40 17.17
N THR A 274 12.11 15.66 18.35
CA THR A 274 12.89 16.17 19.49
C THR A 274 12.85 15.22 20.67
N LEU A 275 13.97 15.13 21.37
CA LEU A 275 14.03 14.56 22.71
C LEU A 275 13.28 15.46 23.68
N LEU A 276 12.51 14.84 24.58
CA LEU A 276 11.84 15.52 25.67
C LEU A 276 12.75 15.56 26.90
N ASN A 277 12.55 16.55 27.77
CA ASN A 277 13.34 16.76 28.98
C ASN A 277 12.45 17.12 30.17
N THR A 278 12.83 16.71 31.38
CA THR A 278 12.02 16.99 32.59
C THR A 278 12.13 18.43 33.07
N THR A 279 13.10 19.20 32.59
CA THR A 279 13.28 20.61 32.99
C THR A 279 12.42 21.59 32.19
N SER A 280 11.86 21.17 31.06
CA SER A 280 11.08 22.02 30.17
C SER A 280 10.16 21.19 29.27
N SER A 281 8.87 21.46 29.35
CA SER A 281 7.88 20.90 28.43
C SER A 281 8.11 21.39 27.00
N TYR A 282 7.81 20.54 26.02
CA TYR A 282 7.67 21.00 24.65
C TYR A 282 6.28 21.64 24.50
N THR A 283 6.22 22.84 23.93
CA THR A 283 4.94 23.52 23.68
C THR A 283 4.85 24.02 22.24
N SER A 284 3.64 24.01 21.70
CA SER A 284 3.32 24.61 20.40
C SER A 284 1.99 25.32 20.48
N THR A 285 1.89 26.47 19.81
CA THR A 285 0.65 27.25 19.77
C THR A 285 0.04 27.23 18.38
N PHE A 286 -1.28 27.35 18.32
CA PHE A 286 -2.04 27.41 17.08
C PHE A 286 -3.29 28.26 17.25
N ILE A 287 -3.94 28.63 16.14
CA ILE A 287 -5.13 29.48 16.16
C ILE A 287 -6.33 28.66 15.67
N SER A 288 -7.36 28.55 16.51
CA SER A 288 -8.66 28.02 16.10
C SER A 288 -9.59 29.14 15.66
N SER A 289 -10.42 28.84 14.66
CA SER A 289 -11.54 29.69 14.26
C SER A 289 -12.70 29.68 15.26
N GLY A 290 -12.78 28.65 16.10
CA GLY A 290 -13.93 28.37 16.96
C GLY A 290 -15.20 27.94 16.23
N SER A 291 -15.10 27.54 14.96
CA SER A 291 -16.24 27.27 14.09
C SER A 291 -16.53 25.78 13.85
N PHE A 292 -15.85 24.90 14.58
CA PHE A 292 -15.92 23.46 14.41
C PHE A 292 -16.33 22.79 15.74
N PRO A 293 -17.33 21.90 15.75
CA PRO A 293 -17.83 21.27 16.97
C PRO A 293 -16.95 20.10 17.48
N ARG A 294 -16.04 19.60 16.63
CA ARG A 294 -15.23 18.40 16.88
C ARG A 294 -13.79 18.65 16.53
N TYR A 295 -12.88 18.01 17.25
CA TYR A 295 -11.45 18.09 16.95
C TYR A 295 -10.71 16.83 17.41
N LEU A 296 -9.53 16.64 16.86
CA LEU A 296 -8.62 15.52 17.14
C LEU A 296 -7.25 16.10 17.45
N VAL A 297 -6.66 15.66 18.56
CA VAL A 297 -5.22 15.84 18.82
C VAL A 297 -4.54 14.53 18.44
N ARG A 298 -3.74 14.56 17.38
CA ARG A 298 -2.99 13.40 16.88
C ARG A 298 -1.51 13.64 17.11
N PHE A 299 -0.78 12.65 17.60
CA PHE A 299 0.66 12.78 17.81
C PHE A 299 1.35 11.43 17.76
N SER A 300 2.67 11.43 17.56
CA SER A 300 3.46 10.21 17.66
C SER A 300 4.64 10.37 18.60
N LEU A 301 4.88 9.31 19.36
CA LEU A 301 5.85 9.26 20.45
C LEU A 301 6.70 8.00 20.34
N SER A 302 7.93 8.04 20.85
CA SER A 302 8.77 6.86 21.10
C SER A 302 9.52 7.01 22.43
N GLY A 303 10.03 5.90 22.97
CA GLY A 303 10.78 5.90 24.24
C GLY A 303 9.93 6.12 25.51
N LEU A 304 8.61 5.97 25.42
CA LEU A 304 7.65 6.27 26.49
C LEU A 304 6.73 5.07 26.78
N PRO A 305 7.25 4.02 27.46
CA PRO A 305 6.52 2.79 27.73
C PRO A 305 5.42 2.90 28.80
N GLU A 306 5.52 3.85 29.74
CA GLU A 306 4.64 3.90 30.93
C GLU A 306 3.77 5.17 30.95
N GLU A 307 2.54 5.05 31.46
CA GLU A 307 1.60 6.19 31.61
C GLU A 307 2.18 7.30 32.50
N SER A 308 3.03 6.93 33.47
CA SER A 308 3.74 7.89 34.33
C SER A 308 4.86 8.66 33.64
N ASP A 309 5.20 8.34 32.38
CA ASP A 309 6.34 8.96 31.70
C ASP A 309 6.04 10.35 31.16
N LEU A 310 4.80 10.62 30.72
CA LEU A 310 4.45 11.83 29.97
C LEU A 310 3.06 12.35 30.37
N ARG A 311 2.91 13.68 30.40
CA ARG A 311 1.60 14.35 30.36
C ARG A 311 1.44 15.10 29.05
N VAL A 312 0.24 15.01 28.45
CA VAL A 312 -0.14 15.78 27.25
C VAL A 312 -1.28 16.69 27.64
N GLU A 313 -1.14 18.00 27.45
CA GLU A 313 -2.18 18.96 27.85
C GLU A 313 -2.58 19.86 26.68
N LEU A 314 -3.87 20.18 26.61
CA LEU A 314 -4.41 21.21 25.73
C LEU A 314 -5.03 22.34 26.57
N ASP A 315 -4.47 23.54 26.42
CA ASP A 315 -4.80 24.71 27.25
C ASP A 315 -4.72 24.43 28.76
N GLY A 316 -3.73 23.63 29.16
CA GLY A 316 -3.51 23.22 30.56
C GLY A 316 -4.46 22.13 31.06
N ASN A 317 -5.32 21.57 30.21
CA ASN A 317 -6.14 20.41 30.56
C ASN A 317 -5.44 19.12 30.12
N ASP A 318 -5.19 18.21 31.08
CA ASP A 318 -4.62 16.89 30.80
C ASP A 318 -5.56 16.08 29.89
N LEU A 319 -5.02 15.61 28.77
CA LEU A 319 -5.73 14.80 27.79
C LEU A 319 -5.78 13.31 28.18
N GLY A 320 -5.11 12.89 29.25
CA GLY A 320 -5.19 11.52 29.77
C GLY A 320 -4.50 10.48 28.87
N TRP A 321 -3.39 10.88 28.23
CA TRP A 321 -2.62 9.99 27.35
C TRP A 321 -2.22 8.68 28.05
N LYS A 322 -2.33 7.57 27.31
CA LYS A 322 -1.89 6.24 27.76
C LYS A 322 -1.02 5.57 26.70
N PRO A 323 0.08 4.90 27.12
CA PRO A 323 0.96 4.20 26.18
C PRO A 323 0.26 2.99 25.57
N LYS A 324 0.62 2.68 24.32
CA LYS A 324 0.15 1.46 23.66
C LYS A 324 0.71 0.23 24.38
N VAL A 325 -0.17 -0.62 24.90
CA VAL A 325 0.22 -1.88 25.53
C VAL A 325 1.06 -2.74 24.57
N GLY A 326 2.21 -3.20 25.07
CA GLY A 326 3.17 -4.04 24.36
C GLY A 326 4.17 -3.30 23.48
N LEU A 327 4.08 -1.96 23.38
CA LEU A 327 4.96 -1.14 22.53
C LEU A 327 6.41 -1.10 23.02
N GLY A 328 6.62 -1.06 24.34
CA GLY A 328 7.93 -0.77 24.90
C GLY A 328 8.39 0.63 24.48
N VAL A 329 9.60 0.72 23.95
CA VAL A 329 10.24 1.99 23.55
C VAL A 329 10.04 2.33 22.06
N ASP A 330 9.31 1.48 21.34
CA ASP A 330 9.03 1.68 19.92
C ASP A 330 8.12 2.91 19.67
N ARG A 331 7.94 3.30 18.41
CA ARG A 331 7.10 4.45 18.04
C ARG A 331 5.64 4.05 17.85
N TRP A 332 4.72 4.91 18.30
CA TRP A 332 3.29 4.75 18.05
C TRP A 332 2.60 6.08 17.76
N HIS A 333 1.45 6.00 17.08
CA HIS A 333 0.59 7.14 16.73
C HIS A 333 -0.67 7.10 17.60
N TYR A 334 -0.97 8.20 18.27
CA TYR A 334 -2.05 8.37 19.23
C TYR A 334 -3.05 9.38 18.70
N ASP A 335 -4.33 9.07 18.89
CA ASP A 335 -5.46 9.88 18.50
C ASP A 335 -6.33 10.15 19.74
N ILE A 336 -6.48 11.40 20.12
CA ILE A 336 -7.39 11.82 21.19
C ILE A 336 -8.52 12.65 20.57
N LYS A 337 -9.68 12.00 20.38
CA LYS A 337 -10.89 12.62 19.82
C LYS A 337 -11.61 13.42 20.91
N LEU A 338 -11.90 14.68 20.62
CA LEU A 338 -12.46 15.66 21.56
C LEU A 338 -13.60 16.45 20.91
N GLY A 339 -14.40 17.13 21.73
CA GLY A 339 -15.59 17.87 21.31
C GLY A 339 -16.87 17.02 21.28
N GLN A 340 -17.92 17.51 20.63
CA GLN A 340 -19.26 16.91 20.69
C GLN A 340 -19.73 16.33 19.35
N GLY A 341 -20.46 15.22 19.41
CA GLY A 341 -21.15 14.65 18.25
C GLY A 341 -20.29 13.70 17.41
N TRP A 342 -19.30 13.04 18.01
CA TRP A 342 -18.72 11.83 17.44
C TRP A 342 -19.73 10.68 17.60
N GLU A 343 -19.98 9.92 16.54
CA GLU A 343 -20.84 8.71 16.58
C GLU A 343 -20.07 7.45 17.04
N ASP A 344 -18.89 7.61 17.62
CA ASP A 344 -17.99 6.55 18.08
C ASP A 344 -17.94 6.53 19.62
N ASP A 345 -18.05 5.36 20.23
CA ASP A 345 -18.09 5.18 21.70
C ASP A 345 -16.72 5.38 22.37
N THR A 346 -15.67 5.72 21.62
CA THR A 346 -14.31 5.94 22.13
C THR A 346 -14.04 7.38 22.62
N ILE A 347 -15.07 8.14 23.00
CA ILE A 347 -14.92 9.53 23.46
C ILE A 347 -14.31 9.53 24.87
N GLU A 348 -13.14 10.14 25.01
CA GLU A 348 -12.43 10.22 26.30
C GLU A 348 -12.81 11.46 27.12
N TYR A 349 -13.45 12.47 26.51
CA TYR A 349 -13.86 13.69 27.22
C TYR A 349 -15.15 14.32 26.68
N GLU A 350 -16.23 14.31 27.48
CA GLU A 350 -17.46 15.10 27.24
C GLU A 350 -17.25 16.58 27.62
N GLY A 351 -16.27 17.24 26.99
CA GLY A 351 -16.07 18.68 27.11
C GLY A 351 -17.18 19.49 26.40
N SER A 352 -17.46 20.70 26.88
CA SER A 352 -18.49 21.58 26.34
C SER A 352 -18.08 22.19 25.00
N GLY A 353 -18.36 21.49 23.90
CA GLY A 353 -18.21 22.01 22.53
C GLY A 353 -16.81 21.85 21.92
N GLY A 354 -16.62 22.37 20.70
CA GLY A 354 -15.32 22.43 20.04
C GLY A 354 -14.40 23.50 20.64
N LEU A 355 -13.22 23.68 20.02
CA LEU A 355 -12.28 24.72 20.44
C LEU A 355 -12.90 26.11 20.37
N THR A 356 -12.49 27.00 21.26
CA THR A 356 -12.90 28.40 21.23
C THR A 356 -12.19 29.15 20.11
N GLY A 357 -12.74 30.27 19.64
CA GLY A 357 -12.00 31.12 18.70
C GLY A 357 -10.83 31.80 19.41
N GLY A 358 -9.61 31.65 18.89
CA GLY A 358 -8.43 32.27 19.48
C GLY A 358 -7.18 31.38 19.44
N GLN A 359 -6.18 31.79 20.22
CA GLN A 359 -4.92 31.06 20.37
C GLN A 359 -5.08 29.95 21.41
N HIS A 360 -4.55 28.78 21.07
CA HIS A 360 -4.50 27.58 21.90
C HIS A 360 -3.05 27.11 22.07
N GLU A 361 -2.79 26.32 23.10
CA GLU A 361 -1.48 25.73 23.39
C GLU A 361 -1.58 24.22 23.63
N LEU A 362 -0.79 23.45 22.88
CA LEU A 362 -0.57 22.02 23.12
C LEU A 362 0.80 21.82 23.78
N SER A 363 0.83 21.10 24.89
CA SER A 363 2.06 20.83 25.66
C SER A 363 2.32 19.33 25.83
N PHE A 364 3.61 18.97 25.89
CA PHE A 364 4.12 17.64 26.18
C PHE A 364 5.16 17.76 27.30
N GLU A 365 4.79 17.32 28.50
CA GLU A 365 5.62 17.39 29.71
C GLU A 365 6.18 16.00 30.03
N LEU A 366 7.50 15.83 29.93
CA LEU A 366 8.15 14.60 30.40
C LEU A 366 8.18 14.59 31.93
N LEU A 367 7.56 13.59 32.53
CA LEU A 367 7.46 13.42 33.98
C LEU A 367 8.56 12.50 34.54
N ASN A 368 9.02 11.54 33.74
CA ASN A 368 10.00 10.55 34.15
C ASN A 368 11.41 10.87 33.63
N LYS A 369 12.30 11.22 34.56
CA LYS A 369 13.70 11.55 34.26
C LYS A 369 14.50 10.38 33.69
N ASP A 370 14.14 9.14 34.03
CA ASP A 370 14.84 7.95 33.54
C ASP A 370 14.64 7.73 32.04
N ARG A 371 13.76 8.51 31.38
CA ARG A 371 13.52 8.50 29.94
C ARG A 371 14.26 9.62 29.19
N GLU A 372 14.96 10.53 29.88
CA GLU A 372 15.75 11.57 29.21
C GLU A 372 16.82 10.94 28.29
N GLY A 373 16.91 11.43 27.04
CA GLY A 373 17.79 10.86 26.02
C GLY A 373 17.16 9.72 25.19
N GLU A 374 15.96 9.26 25.55
CA GLU A 374 15.20 8.24 24.81
C GLU A 374 13.78 8.70 24.45
N ALA A 375 13.08 9.39 25.35
CA ALA A 375 11.72 9.90 25.12
C ALA A 375 11.71 10.97 24.02
N GLN A 376 10.91 10.75 22.98
CA GLN A 376 10.83 11.64 21.83
C GLN A 376 9.40 11.97 21.45
N LEU A 377 9.20 13.26 21.15
CA LEU A 377 8.05 13.74 20.40
C LEU A 377 8.41 13.76 18.90
N CYS A 378 7.73 12.91 18.14
CA CYS A 378 8.01 12.70 16.72
C CYS A 378 7.16 13.64 15.85
N SER A 379 5.86 13.71 16.11
CA SER A 379 4.91 14.58 15.40
C SER A 379 3.74 14.97 16.29
N ALA A 380 3.09 16.10 15.98
CA ALA A 380 1.81 16.48 16.58
C ALA A 380 0.95 17.29 15.59
N GLU A 381 -0.36 17.07 15.65
CA GLU A 381 -1.37 17.62 14.77
C GLU A 381 -2.63 17.94 15.56
N VAL A 382 -3.30 19.02 15.16
CA VAL A 382 -4.67 19.31 15.59
C VAL A 382 -5.51 19.42 14.33
N LEU A 383 -6.56 18.60 14.27
CA LEU A 383 -7.56 18.63 13.20
C LEU A 383 -8.92 19.04 13.77
N GLU A 384 -9.66 19.87 13.06
CA GLU A 384 -11.02 20.27 13.42
C GLU A 384 -12.00 19.81 12.35
N PHE A 385 -13.16 19.29 12.77
CA PHE A 385 -14.15 18.66 11.90
C PHE A 385 -15.52 19.30 12.07
N GLY A 386 -16.27 19.43 10.98
CA GLY A 386 -17.65 19.88 11.01
C GLY A 386 -18.54 18.92 11.80
N SER A 387 -19.84 19.21 11.92
CA SER A 387 -20.80 18.22 12.46
C SER A 387 -20.91 16.99 11.56
N GLU A 388 -21.56 15.90 11.97
CA GLU A 388 -21.80 14.72 11.11
C GLU A 388 -22.58 15.04 9.81
N LYS A 389 -23.29 16.17 9.77
CA LYS A 389 -23.95 16.68 8.56
C LYS A 389 -22.98 17.36 7.59
N GLU A 390 -21.82 17.78 8.07
CA GLU A 390 -20.79 18.51 7.32
C GLU A 390 -19.53 17.67 7.08
N PHE A 391 -19.28 16.67 7.93
CA PHE A 391 -18.13 15.78 7.90
C PHE A 391 -18.53 14.38 8.37
N ILE A 392 -18.68 13.42 7.46
CA ILE A 392 -19.01 12.03 7.83
C ILE A 392 -17.74 11.29 8.24
N SER A 393 -17.64 10.94 9.51
CA SER A 393 -16.46 10.27 10.07
C SER A 393 -16.56 8.74 10.06
N THR A 394 -17.75 8.20 9.78
CA THR A 394 -18.10 6.79 9.88
C THR A 394 -17.25 5.89 8.97
N PRO A 395 -16.68 4.79 9.51
CA PRO A 395 -15.97 3.83 8.69
C PRO A 395 -16.77 3.29 7.50
N GLY A 396 -16.13 3.22 6.33
CA GLY A 396 -16.74 2.68 5.10
C GLY A 396 -17.53 3.69 4.27
N TYR A 397 -17.62 4.95 4.71
CA TYR A 397 -18.11 6.04 3.86
C TYR A 397 -17.01 6.52 2.89
N TYR A 398 -17.33 6.53 1.60
CA TYR A 398 -16.47 7.02 0.52
C TYR A 398 -16.99 8.37 0.04
N GLY A 399 -16.18 9.40 0.24
CA GLY A 399 -16.51 10.80 -0.05
C GLY A 399 -15.32 11.53 -0.63
N VAL A 400 -15.26 12.84 -0.38
CA VAL A 400 -14.15 13.71 -0.78
C VAL A 400 -13.66 14.44 0.47
N PHE A 401 -12.59 13.90 1.07
CA PHE A 401 -12.03 14.39 2.32
C PHE A 401 -10.80 15.24 2.05
N PRO A 402 -10.72 16.49 2.53
CA PRO A 402 -9.50 17.29 2.43
C PRO A 402 -8.31 16.61 3.12
N THR A 403 -7.14 16.78 2.51
CA THR A 403 -5.83 16.51 3.12
C THR A 403 -4.86 17.61 2.71
N TYR A 404 -3.89 17.90 3.58
CA TYR A 404 -3.02 19.07 3.49
C TYR A 404 -1.59 18.61 3.37
N SER A 405 -0.88 19.06 2.33
CA SER A 405 0.56 18.81 2.18
C SER A 405 1.42 19.59 3.17
N ASP A 406 2.71 19.26 3.24
CA ASP A 406 3.76 20.02 3.92
C ASP A 406 3.82 21.50 3.51
N ALA A 407 3.48 21.80 2.25
CA ALA A 407 3.35 23.15 1.70
C ALA A 407 1.96 23.77 1.93
N ASN A 408 1.13 23.16 2.77
CA ASN A 408 -0.25 23.54 3.06
C ASN A 408 -1.16 23.65 1.81
N LYS A 409 -0.83 22.91 0.74
CA LYS A 409 -1.72 22.75 -0.41
C LYS A 409 -2.75 21.66 -0.09
N THR A 410 -4.01 21.97 -0.34
CA THR A 410 -5.11 21.01 -0.20
C THR A 410 -5.20 20.10 -1.42
N SER A 411 -5.25 18.81 -1.16
CA SER A 411 -5.76 17.79 -2.07
C SER A 411 -6.90 17.04 -1.37
N TYR A 412 -7.47 16.02 -2.01
CA TYR A 412 -8.54 15.23 -1.44
C TYR A 412 -8.28 13.74 -1.57
N ARG A 413 -8.86 12.98 -0.65
CA ARG A 413 -8.72 11.53 -0.50
C ARG A 413 -10.09 10.85 -0.32
N PRO A 414 -10.21 9.53 -0.55
CA PRO A 414 -11.51 8.85 -0.66
C PRO A 414 -12.21 8.56 0.66
N THR A 415 -11.47 8.42 1.76
CA THR A 415 -12.02 8.05 3.08
C THR A 415 -11.49 8.97 4.17
N ASN A 416 -12.10 8.96 5.37
CA ASN A 416 -11.61 9.73 6.51
C ASN A 416 -10.44 9.03 7.24
N GLU A 417 -10.61 7.83 7.76
CA GLU A 417 -9.55 7.15 8.53
C GLU A 417 -9.58 5.62 8.27
N ASN A 418 -10.03 5.20 7.09
CA ASN A 418 -10.20 3.79 6.71
C ASN A 418 -9.23 3.32 5.64
N CYS A 419 -8.05 3.91 5.59
CA CYS A 419 -7.00 3.47 4.71
C CYS A 419 -5.68 3.43 5.48
N LEU A 420 -4.93 2.35 5.33
CA LEU A 420 -3.56 2.22 5.81
C LEU A 420 -2.63 3.29 5.21
N MET A 421 -2.93 3.80 4.00
CA MET A 421 -2.22 4.93 3.38
C MET A 421 -2.45 6.25 4.12
N ARG A 422 -3.47 6.30 4.99
CA ARG A 422 -3.82 7.43 5.84
C ARG A 422 -3.33 7.24 7.28
N ILE A 423 -3.64 6.09 7.89
CA ILE A 423 -3.20 5.75 9.24
C ILE A 423 -2.51 4.40 9.21
N VAL A 424 -1.20 4.40 9.47
CA VAL A 424 -0.39 3.17 9.50
C VAL A 424 -0.84 2.16 10.57
N THR A 425 -1.55 2.61 11.61
CA THR A 425 -2.10 1.73 12.65
C THR A 425 -3.38 1.00 12.24
N THR A 426 -4.04 1.41 11.15
CA THR A 426 -5.20 0.73 10.56
C THR A 426 -4.71 -0.40 9.65
N PRO A 427 -5.26 -1.63 9.74
CA PRO A 427 -4.69 -2.76 9.03
C PRO A 427 -4.92 -2.79 7.51
N ASP A 428 -5.88 -2.02 6.98
CA ASP A 428 -6.47 -2.30 5.67
C ASP A 428 -6.38 -1.13 4.69
N PHE A 429 -6.22 -1.43 3.41
CA PHE A 429 -6.47 -0.44 2.35
C PHE A 429 -7.97 -0.14 2.25
N CYS A 430 -8.30 1.12 1.96
CA CYS A 430 -9.63 1.43 1.48
C CYS A 430 -9.86 0.75 0.12
N SER A 431 -11.12 0.58 -0.29
CA SER A 431 -11.48 -0.10 -1.53
C SER A 431 -10.88 0.56 -2.77
N VAL A 432 -10.61 1.86 -2.75
CA VAL A 432 -9.94 2.56 -3.86
C VAL A 432 -8.49 2.10 -4.00
N CYS A 433 -7.74 2.04 -2.89
CA CYS A 433 -6.38 1.54 -2.87
C CYS A 433 -6.32 0.03 -3.14
N LEU A 434 -7.28 -0.76 -2.65
CA LEU A 434 -7.37 -2.19 -2.93
C LEU A 434 -7.68 -2.49 -4.40
N GLU A 435 -8.58 -1.73 -5.04
CA GLU A 435 -8.81 -1.83 -6.48
C GLU A 435 -7.55 -1.46 -7.28
N GLY A 436 -6.82 -0.43 -6.84
CA GLY A 436 -5.51 -0.07 -7.38
C GLY A 436 -4.49 -1.23 -7.27
N LEU A 437 -4.48 -1.95 -6.15
CA LEU A 437 -3.64 -3.13 -5.94
C LEU A 437 -3.97 -4.24 -6.94
N TRP A 438 -5.25 -4.56 -7.13
CA TRP A 438 -5.69 -5.55 -8.12
C TRP A 438 -5.20 -5.20 -9.52
N HIS A 439 -5.38 -3.95 -9.95
CA HIS A 439 -4.92 -3.49 -11.27
C HIS A 439 -3.41 -3.54 -11.41
N ALA A 440 -2.67 -3.07 -10.40
CA ALA A 440 -1.21 -3.10 -10.42
C ALA A 440 -0.67 -4.53 -10.56
N LEU A 441 -1.24 -5.49 -9.84
CA LEU A 441 -0.81 -6.89 -9.89
C LEU A 441 -1.26 -7.60 -11.17
N LEU A 442 -2.52 -7.44 -11.60
CA LEU A 442 -3.04 -8.08 -12.81
C LEU A 442 -2.49 -7.47 -14.10
N SER A 443 -1.90 -6.27 -14.06
CA SER A 443 -1.11 -5.74 -15.18
C SER A 443 0.18 -6.56 -15.44
N ARG A 444 0.63 -7.34 -14.45
CA ARG A 444 1.86 -8.16 -14.49
C ARG A 444 1.56 -9.66 -14.52
N VAL A 445 0.43 -10.08 -13.98
CA VAL A 445 0.03 -11.49 -13.84
C VAL A 445 -1.13 -11.83 -14.77
N ARG A 446 -0.97 -12.91 -15.52
CA ARG A 446 -2.01 -13.50 -16.35
C ARG A 446 -2.90 -14.44 -15.56
N LEU A 447 -4.19 -14.45 -15.85
CA LEU A 447 -5.16 -15.35 -15.22
C LEU A 447 -5.00 -16.81 -15.68
N ILE A 448 -4.45 -17.04 -16.88
CA ILE A 448 -4.14 -18.36 -17.43
C ILE A 448 -2.63 -18.64 -17.30
N ASP A 449 -2.27 -19.43 -16.29
CA ASP A 449 -0.90 -19.89 -16.04
C ASP A 449 -0.37 -20.73 -17.21
N ASP A 450 -1.19 -21.64 -17.75
CA ASP A 450 -0.79 -22.53 -18.84
C ASP A 450 -1.97 -23.17 -19.60
N LEU A 451 -1.72 -23.64 -20.83
CA LEU A 451 -2.60 -24.55 -21.57
C LEU A 451 -1.87 -25.85 -21.90
N VAL A 452 -2.21 -26.90 -21.16
CA VAL A 452 -1.56 -28.20 -21.30
C VAL A 452 -2.35 -29.08 -22.26
N VAL A 453 -1.71 -29.49 -23.35
CA VAL A 453 -2.25 -30.48 -24.30
C VAL A 453 -1.67 -31.85 -23.97
N SER A 454 -2.52 -32.85 -23.84
CA SER A 454 -2.12 -34.24 -23.61
C SER A 454 -2.95 -35.19 -24.45
N THR A 455 -2.32 -36.22 -25.00
CA THR A 455 -2.99 -37.24 -25.81
C THR A 455 -2.92 -38.57 -25.06
N THR A 456 -4.07 -39.23 -24.90
CA THR A 456 -4.11 -40.59 -24.33
C THR A 456 -4.05 -41.61 -25.45
N GLU A 457 -3.02 -42.46 -25.45
CA GLU A 457 -2.97 -43.63 -26.33
C GLU A 457 -4.05 -44.61 -25.89
N GLY A 458 -4.91 -45.03 -26.83
CA GLY A 458 -5.93 -46.04 -26.54
C GLY A 458 -5.26 -47.34 -26.09
N SER A 459 -5.60 -47.84 -24.90
CA SER A 459 -5.16 -49.15 -24.43
C SER A 459 -5.80 -50.24 -25.30
N GLY A 460 -5.14 -50.57 -26.41
CA GLY A 460 -5.57 -51.63 -27.30
C GLY A 460 -5.35 -52.99 -26.65
N VAL A 461 -6.39 -53.55 -26.00
CA VAL A 461 -6.47 -54.99 -25.79
C VAL A 461 -6.85 -55.62 -27.13
N VAL A 462 -6.02 -56.52 -27.65
CA VAL A 462 -6.25 -57.24 -28.91
C VAL A 462 -7.62 -57.93 -28.85
N GLY A 463 -8.57 -57.47 -29.65
CA GLY A 463 -9.91 -58.07 -29.79
C GLY A 463 -11.11 -57.21 -29.35
N MET A 464 -10.89 -56.00 -28.80
CA MET A 464 -11.96 -55.00 -28.63
C MET A 464 -11.66 -53.75 -29.46
N ALA A 465 -12.71 -53.06 -29.93
CA ALA A 465 -12.59 -51.87 -30.78
C ALA A 465 -11.61 -50.86 -30.16
N SER A 466 -10.59 -50.46 -30.94
CA SER A 466 -9.62 -49.45 -30.52
C SER A 466 -10.36 -48.16 -30.16
N SER A 467 -10.26 -47.69 -28.92
CA SER A 467 -10.70 -46.33 -28.59
C SER A 467 -9.84 -45.34 -29.39
N GLN A 468 -10.49 -44.45 -30.13
CA GLN A 468 -9.82 -43.34 -30.83
C GLN A 468 -8.94 -42.59 -29.81
N PRO A 469 -7.72 -42.16 -30.19
CA PRO A 469 -6.89 -41.35 -29.31
C PRO A 469 -7.65 -40.07 -28.94
N LYS A 470 -7.71 -39.78 -27.64
CA LYS A 470 -8.39 -38.59 -27.13
C LYS A 470 -7.33 -37.54 -26.79
N THR A 471 -7.45 -36.36 -27.38
CA THR A 471 -6.63 -35.21 -26.99
C THR A 471 -7.41 -34.39 -25.98
N ILE A 472 -6.72 -33.98 -24.92
CA ILE A 472 -7.26 -33.20 -23.82
C ILE A 472 -6.50 -31.89 -23.78
N ILE A 473 -7.23 -30.78 -23.75
CA ILE A 473 -6.68 -29.46 -23.47
C ILE A 473 -7.13 -29.07 -22.06
N ALA A 474 -6.17 -28.79 -21.18
CA ALA A 474 -6.43 -28.39 -19.80
C ALA A 474 -5.83 -27.02 -19.53
N ALA A 475 -6.66 -26.06 -19.14
CA ALA A 475 -6.25 -24.76 -18.66
C ALA A 475 -5.83 -24.84 -17.20
N LYS A 476 -4.63 -24.37 -16.90
CA LYS A 476 -4.18 -24.06 -15.54
C LYS A 476 -4.47 -22.59 -15.30
N LEU A 477 -5.38 -22.30 -14.39
CA LEU A 477 -5.74 -20.94 -14.00
C LEU A 477 -5.07 -20.60 -12.68
N VAL A 478 -4.79 -19.31 -12.47
CA VAL A 478 -4.45 -18.81 -11.14
C VAL A 478 -5.59 -19.19 -10.18
N PRO A 479 -5.31 -19.72 -8.98
CA PRO A 479 -6.34 -20.23 -8.07
C PRO A 479 -7.12 -19.11 -7.37
N LEU A 480 -7.89 -18.33 -8.14
CA LEU A 480 -8.82 -17.30 -7.69
C LEU A 480 -10.27 -17.81 -7.76
N ALA A 481 -11.20 -17.06 -7.16
CA ALA A 481 -12.63 -17.38 -7.13
C ALA A 481 -12.93 -18.82 -6.70
N GLN A 482 -13.75 -19.56 -7.46
CA GLN A 482 -14.10 -20.96 -7.19
C GLN A 482 -12.92 -21.96 -7.29
N PHE A 483 -11.71 -21.49 -7.63
CA PHE A 483 -10.49 -22.32 -7.63
C PHE A 483 -9.56 -22.04 -6.45
N ARG A 484 -9.94 -21.14 -5.52
CA ARG A 484 -9.25 -20.98 -4.24
C ARG A 484 -9.32 -22.28 -3.44
N SER A 485 -8.29 -22.55 -2.62
CA SER A 485 -8.29 -23.74 -1.77
C SER A 485 -9.30 -23.61 -0.62
N ASP A 486 -9.80 -24.75 -0.11
CA ASP A 486 -10.77 -24.77 1.00
C ASP A 486 -10.25 -24.05 2.26
N VAL A 487 -8.94 -24.10 2.50
CA VAL A 487 -8.27 -23.41 3.62
C VAL A 487 -8.39 -21.89 3.47
N GLU A 488 -8.13 -21.36 2.27
CA GLU A 488 -8.27 -19.93 1.96
C GLU A 488 -9.73 -19.50 2.03
N LEU A 489 -10.66 -20.32 1.53
CA LEU A 489 -12.10 -20.04 1.63
C LEU A 489 -12.57 -19.99 3.09
N THR A 490 -12.04 -20.83 3.99
CA THR A 490 -12.34 -20.73 5.43
C THR A 490 -11.82 -19.46 6.10
N GLN A 491 -10.71 -18.89 5.60
CA GLN A 491 -10.16 -17.62 6.09
C GLN A 491 -10.88 -16.41 5.48
N LEU A 492 -11.34 -16.52 4.24
CA LEU A 492 -12.04 -15.48 3.46
C LEU A 492 -13.57 -15.45 3.66
N LYS A 493 -14.10 -16.32 4.53
CA LYS A 493 -15.52 -16.70 4.64
C LYS A 493 -16.48 -15.61 5.15
N ALA A 494 -16.03 -14.36 5.24
CA ALA A 494 -16.90 -13.21 5.54
C ALA A 494 -17.26 -12.38 4.30
N LEU A 495 -16.52 -12.43 3.17
CA LEU A 495 -16.80 -11.58 2.00
C LEU A 495 -16.58 -12.22 0.62
N ALA A 496 -15.59 -13.10 0.43
CA ALA A 496 -15.15 -13.48 -0.93
C ALA A 496 -15.86 -14.72 -1.51
N ALA A 497 -16.32 -15.65 -0.66
CA ALA A 497 -16.76 -16.97 -1.11
C ALA A 497 -18.11 -17.00 -1.86
N GLU A 498 -18.91 -15.93 -1.81
CA GLU A 498 -20.19 -15.83 -2.54
C GLU A 498 -20.18 -14.79 -3.67
N THR A 499 -19.06 -14.09 -3.92
CA THR A 499 -19.03 -12.91 -4.81
C THR A 499 -17.95 -12.92 -5.90
N GLU A 500 -16.88 -13.72 -5.76
CA GLU A 500 -15.88 -13.87 -6.83
C GLU A 500 -16.24 -15.00 -7.80
N SER A 501 -15.94 -14.85 -9.10
CA SER A 501 -16.15 -15.92 -10.10
C SER A 501 -15.15 -15.85 -11.26
N TYR A 502 -14.86 -17.00 -11.87
CA TYR A 502 -14.40 -17.05 -13.26
C TYR A 502 -15.54 -17.41 -14.20
N THR A 503 -15.63 -16.71 -15.32
CA THR A 503 -16.38 -17.17 -16.50
C THR A 503 -15.38 -17.65 -17.56
N ILE A 504 -15.63 -18.82 -18.15
CA ILE A 504 -14.73 -19.43 -19.15
C ILE A 504 -15.50 -19.73 -20.43
N ALA A 505 -14.98 -19.27 -21.56
CA ALA A 505 -15.51 -19.58 -22.88
C ALA A 505 -14.44 -20.22 -23.76
N TRP A 506 -14.80 -21.26 -24.51
CA TRP A 506 -13.91 -21.94 -25.47
C TRP A 506 -14.31 -21.61 -26.90
N PHE A 507 -13.30 -21.57 -27.77
CA PHE A 507 -13.47 -21.34 -29.19
C PHE A 507 -12.65 -22.35 -30.00
N LYS A 508 -13.18 -22.76 -31.15
CA LYS A 508 -12.50 -23.59 -32.14
C LYS A 508 -12.46 -22.83 -33.46
N ASN A 509 -11.26 -22.55 -33.95
CA ASN A 509 -11.03 -21.73 -35.14
C ASN A 509 -11.81 -20.40 -35.11
N GLY A 510 -11.89 -19.78 -33.93
CA GLY A 510 -12.62 -18.52 -33.68
C GLY A 510 -14.13 -18.65 -33.46
N VAL A 511 -14.72 -19.85 -33.56
CA VAL A 511 -16.15 -20.09 -33.31
C VAL A 511 -16.35 -20.60 -31.89
N ALA A 512 -17.24 -19.96 -31.12
CA ALA A 512 -17.54 -20.35 -29.75
C ALA A 512 -18.08 -21.79 -29.66
N ILE A 513 -17.75 -22.48 -28.58
CA ILE A 513 -18.15 -23.86 -28.28
C ILE A 513 -18.94 -23.85 -26.95
N PRO A 514 -20.24 -23.53 -26.96
CA PRO A 514 -21.03 -23.34 -25.73
C PRO A 514 -21.09 -24.56 -24.83
N GLU A 515 -20.97 -25.77 -25.37
CA GLU A 515 -20.95 -27.02 -24.59
C GLU A 515 -19.75 -27.15 -23.64
N TYR A 516 -18.71 -26.34 -23.84
CA TYR A 516 -17.51 -26.30 -23.00
C TYR A 516 -17.44 -25.10 -22.07
N GLU A 517 -18.51 -24.30 -21.98
CA GLU A 517 -18.56 -23.14 -21.10
C GLU A 517 -18.28 -23.52 -19.63
N ASN A 518 -17.47 -22.70 -18.95
CA ASN A 518 -17.05 -22.89 -17.56
C ASN A 518 -16.27 -24.19 -17.27
N LEU A 519 -15.84 -24.94 -18.30
CA LEU A 519 -14.92 -26.06 -18.14
C LEU A 519 -13.47 -25.58 -18.21
N THR A 520 -12.64 -26.03 -17.28
CA THR A 520 -11.17 -25.83 -17.34
C THR A 520 -10.47 -26.91 -18.17
N LYS A 521 -11.20 -27.92 -18.63
CA LYS A 521 -10.67 -29.07 -19.36
C LYS A 521 -11.66 -29.52 -20.41
N ILE A 522 -11.20 -29.63 -21.66
CA ILE A 522 -12.02 -30.08 -22.79
C ILE A 522 -11.37 -31.28 -23.49
N GLU A 523 -12.21 -32.15 -24.03
CA GLU A 523 -11.80 -33.26 -24.89
C GLU A 523 -12.00 -32.84 -26.35
N VAL A 524 -10.98 -33.06 -27.18
CA VAL A 524 -10.98 -32.68 -28.59
C VAL A 524 -10.49 -33.86 -29.43
N VAL A 525 -11.04 -33.98 -30.64
CA VAL A 525 -10.80 -35.13 -31.53
C VAL A 525 -10.20 -34.74 -32.86
N ASP A 526 -10.09 -33.44 -33.14
CA ASP A 526 -9.64 -32.92 -34.42
C ASP A 526 -8.56 -31.87 -34.27
N SER A 527 -7.67 -31.83 -35.26
CA SER A 527 -6.60 -30.84 -35.32
C SER A 527 -7.17 -29.48 -35.72
N ALA A 528 -7.16 -28.54 -34.78
CA ALA A 528 -7.68 -27.20 -34.93
C ALA A 528 -6.99 -26.25 -33.95
N THR A 529 -7.17 -24.94 -34.15
CA THR A 529 -6.79 -23.95 -33.15
C THR A 529 -7.90 -23.84 -32.11
N TYR A 530 -7.57 -24.09 -30.86
CA TYR A 530 -8.47 -23.89 -29.73
C TYR A 530 -8.04 -22.68 -28.93
N ALA A 531 -9.00 -21.84 -28.55
CA ALA A 531 -8.79 -20.70 -27.68
C ALA A 531 -9.67 -20.80 -26.44
N ILE A 532 -9.15 -20.28 -25.33
CA ILE A 532 -9.89 -20.07 -24.09
C ILE A 532 -9.88 -18.58 -23.76
N ASP A 533 -11.05 -18.04 -23.49
CA ASP A 533 -11.22 -16.72 -22.89
C ASP A 533 -11.67 -16.92 -21.44
N VAL A 534 -10.95 -16.30 -20.50
CA VAL A 534 -11.35 -16.26 -19.09
C VAL A 534 -11.63 -14.83 -18.67
N ARG A 535 -12.63 -14.66 -17.81
CA ARG A 535 -12.94 -13.41 -17.14
C ARG A 535 -13.05 -13.64 -15.65
N PHE A 536 -12.27 -12.90 -14.88
CA PHE A 536 -12.37 -12.85 -13.42
C PHE A 536 -13.37 -11.76 -13.01
N HIS A 537 -14.12 -12.02 -11.95
CA HIS A 537 -14.98 -11.04 -11.30
C HIS A 537 -14.72 -11.07 -9.80
N THR A 538 -14.60 -9.89 -9.21
CA THR A 538 -14.49 -9.67 -7.77
C THR A 538 -15.21 -8.36 -7.40
N PRO A 539 -15.89 -8.26 -6.25
CA PRO A 539 -16.50 -7.01 -5.79
C PRO A 539 -15.47 -5.94 -5.44
N GLU A 540 -14.19 -6.31 -5.29
CA GLU A 540 -13.07 -5.41 -4.99
C GLU A 540 -12.62 -4.61 -6.22
N VAL A 541 -13.11 -4.95 -7.42
CA VAL A 541 -12.90 -4.20 -8.65
C VAL A 541 -14.25 -3.88 -9.28
N ARG A 542 -14.66 -2.61 -9.17
CA ARG A 542 -15.89 -2.08 -9.78
C ARG A 542 -15.66 -1.50 -11.17
N LEU A 543 -14.43 -1.08 -11.46
CA LEU A 543 -14.06 -0.49 -12.74
C LEU A 543 -12.78 -1.12 -13.31
N ASP A 544 -12.89 -1.76 -14.48
CA ASP A 544 -11.78 -2.38 -15.22
C ASP A 544 -11.69 -1.79 -16.63
N GLN A 545 -11.07 -0.62 -16.75
CA GLN A 545 -10.94 0.10 -18.02
C GLN A 545 -9.91 -0.53 -18.96
N GLU A 546 -8.84 -1.10 -18.39
CA GLU A 546 -7.70 -1.65 -19.13
C GLU A 546 -7.90 -3.14 -19.47
N GLY A 547 -8.92 -3.79 -18.89
CA GLY A 547 -9.27 -5.18 -19.20
C GLY A 547 -8.39 -6.20 -18.49
N HIS A 548 -7.77 -5.83 -17.37
CA HIS A 548 -6.87 -6.68 -16.59
C HIS A 548 -7.56 -7.91 -16.00
N LEU A 549 -8.89 -7.88 -15.83
CA LEU A 549 -9.66 -9.01 -15.33
C LEU A 549 -10.08 -9.98 -16.46
N ARG A 550 -9.46 -9.89 -17.64
CA ARG A 550 -9.68 -10.79 -18.78
C ARG A 550 -8.37 -11.33 -19.28
N ASP A 551 -8.38 -12.59 -19.70
CA ASP A 551 -7.21 -13.22 -20.32
C ASP A 551 -7.65 -14.19 -21.43
N ARG A 552 -6.82 -14.30 -22.46
CA ARG A 552 -7.03 -15.20 -23.60
C ARG A 552 -5.75 -15.95 -23.95
N ARG A 553 -5.86 -17.27 -24.13
CA ARG A 553 -4.78 -18.09 -24.70
C ARG A 553 -5.29 -19.02 -25.78
N GLU A 554 -4.40 -19.33 -26.70
CA GLU A 554 -4.68 -20.22 -27.83
C GLU A 554 -3.62 -21.31 -27.92
N VAL A 555 -4.03 -22.48 -28.41
CA VAL A 555 -3.17 -23.61 -28.67
C VAL A 555 -3.59 -24.31 -29.96
N VAL A 556 -2.61 -24.78 -30.72
CA VAL A 556 -2.84 -25.57 -31.93
C VAL A 556 -2.66 -27.04 -31.57
N VAL A 557 -3.69 -27.84 -31.86
CA VAL A 557 -3.71 -29.30 -31.63
C VAL A 557 -3.45 -30.07 -32.91
#